data_AF-A0A2V9X0N6-F1
#
_entry.id   AF-A0A2V9X0N6-F1
#
_cell.length_a   1.000
_cell.length_b   1.000
_cell.length_c   1.000
_cell.angle_alpha   90.00
_cell.angle_beta   90.00
_cell.angle_gamma   90.00
#
_symmetry.space_group_name_H-M   'P 1'
#
loop_
_entity.id
_entity.type
_entity.pdbx_description
1 polymer ?
#
loop_
_entity_poly.entity_id
_entity_poly.type
_entity_poly.pdbx_seq_one_letter_code
_entity_poly.pdbx_strand_id
1 'polypeptide(L)'
;MTYHLRRLRLHGIVERIPQTHRYRITDLGLRTAWFCTRTYSRILRPGLGSVLPELSPPNSSLRRSFDKLDQEVTSWIQHAKLAA
;
A
#
# COMPACT_ATOMS: atom_id res chain seq x y z
N MET A 1 -12.31 -1.34 15.23
CA MET A 1 -12.06 -0.05 14.54
C MET A 1 -11.35 1.03 15.39
N THR A 2 -11.16 0.83 16.69
CA THR A 2 -10.51 1.79 17.60
C THR A 2 -9.00 1.93 17.38
N TYR A 3 -8.33 0.86 16.95
CA TYR A 3 -6.87 0.82 16.78
C TYR A 3 -6.39 1.76 15.67
N HIS A 4 -7.03 1.73 14.49
CA HIS A 4 -6.64 2.57 13.37
C HIS A 4 -6.82 4.05 13.68
N LEU A 5 -7.96 4.46 14.24
CA LEU A 5 -8.18 5.86 14.61
C LEU A 5 -7.21 6.35 15.70
N ARG A 6 -6.90 5.50 16.69
CA ARG A 6 -5.87 5.81 17.69
C ARG A 6 -4.52 6.04 17.03
N ARG A 7 -4.11 5.15 16.12
CA ARG A 7 -2.83 5.26 15.41
C ARG A 7 -2.77 6.51 14.54
N LEU A 8 -3.82 6.80 13.78
CA LEU A 8 -3.89 8.02 12.96
C LEU A 8 -3.82 9.28 13.83
N ARG A 9 -4.44 9.27 15.01
CA ARG A 9 -4.36 10.38 15.97
C ARG A 9 -2.95 10.56 16.52
N LEU A 10 -2.26 9.46 16.87
CA LEU A 10 -0.88 9.50 17.36
C LEU A 10 0.10 10.06 16.33
N HIS A 11 -0.17 9.84 15.04
CA HIS A 11 0.61 10.43 13.95
C HIS A 11 0.11 11.82 13.50
N GLY A 12 -0.87 12.40 14.19
CA GLY A 12 -1.38 13.74 13.89
C GLY A 12 -2.16 13.85 12.58
N ILE A 13 -2.59 12.74 11.98
CA ILE A 13 -3.37 12.72 10.73
C ILE A 13 -4.83 13.12 10.99
N VAL A 14 -5.36 12.71 12.14
CA VAL A 14 -6.70 13.08 12.60
C VAL A 14 -6.63 13.58 14.02
N GLU A 15 -7.60 14.39 14.41
CA GLU A 15 -7.79 14.82 15.79
C GLU A 15 -9.23 14.59 16.25
N ARG A 16 -9.39 14.34 17.54
CA ARG A 16 -10.70 14.04 18.14
C ARG A 16 -11.42 15.35 18.49
N ILE A 17 -12.69 15.45 18.13
CA ILE A 17 -13.53 16.57 18.55
C ILE A 17 -13.90 16.37 20.02
N PRO A 18 -13.65 17.36 20.91
CA PRO A 18 -13.93 17.24 22.34
C PRO A 18 -15.38 16.79 22.62
N GLN A 19 -15.58 16.02 23.68
CA GLN A 19 -16.89 15.52 24.12
C GLN A 19 -17.67 14.68 23.09
N THR A 20 -17.03 14.23 22.02
CA THR A 20 -17.67 13.35 21.01
C THR A 20 -16.78 12.17 20.65
N HIS A 21 -17.32 11.16 19.97
CA HIS A 21 -16.51 10.10 19.33
C HIS A 21 -16.13 10.44 17.88
N ARG A 22 -16.26 11.71 17.49
CA ARG A 22 -16.00 12.18 16.12
C ARG A 22 -14.56 12.64 15.97
N TYR A 23 -14.03 12.45 14.77
CA TYR A 23 -12.68 12.85 14.38
C TYR A 23 -12.76 13.78 13.17
N ARG A 24 -11.82 14.71 13.09
CA ARG A 24 -11.59 15.55 11.91
C ARG A 24 -10.17 15.34 11.40
N ILE A 25 -10.00 15.49 10.08
CA ILE A 25 -8.67 15.48 9.45
C ILE A 25 -7.95 16.78 9.78
N THR A 26 -6.65 16.69 10.05
CA THR A 26 -5.76 17.84 10.22
C THR A 26 -5.21 18.30 8.87
N ASP A 27 -4.58 19.48 8.79
CA ASP A 27 -3.90 19.91 7.55
C ASP A 27 -2.81 18.92 7.11
N LEU A 28 -2.03 18.39 8.07
CA LEU A 28 -1.06 17.33 7.83
C LEU A 28 -1.73 16.07 7.27
N GLY A 29 -2.85 15.66 7.86
CA GLY A 29 -3.60 14.49 7.41
C GLY A 29 -4.14 14.66 5.99
N LEU A 30 -4.58 15.87 5.62
CA LEU A 30 -5.05 16.17 4.27
C LEU A 30 -3.91 16.09 3.26
N ARG A 31 -2.76 16.72 3.54
CA ARG A 31 -1.56 16.64 2.69
C ARG A 31 -1.08 15.20 2.52
N THR A 32 -1.09 14.44 3.61
CA THR A 32 -0.70 13.02 3.63
C THR A 32 -1.66 12.18 2.77
N ALA A 33 -2.97 12.34 2.96
CA ALA A 33 -3.97 11.63 2.16
C ALA A 33 -3.81 11.94 0.66
N TRP A 34 -3.58 13.21 0.32
CA TRP A 34 -3.39 13.64 -1.06
C TRP A 34 -2.09 13.10 -1.66
N PHE A 35 -0.99 13.12 -0.91
CA PHE A 35 0.27 12.51 -1.31
C PHE A 35 0.11 11.01 -1.57
N CYS A 36 -0.51 10.27 -0.63
CA CYS A 36 -0.75 8.83 -0.79
C CYS A 36 -1.63 8.54 -2.01
N THR A 37 -2.69 9.32 -2.21
CA THR A 37 -3.60 9.18 -3.36
C THR A 37 -2.87 9.42 -4.68
N ARG A 38 -2.10 10.51 -4.78
CA ARG A 38 -1.34 10.83 -5.99
C ARG A 38 -0.25 9.80 -6.28
N THR A 39 0.48 9.40 -5.25
CA THR A 39 1.53 8.37 -5.35
C THR A 39 0.93 7.05 -5.82
N TYR A 40 -0.19 6.64 -5.23
CA TYR A 40 -0.89 5.45 -5.66
C TYR A 40 -1.33 5.57 -7.13
N SER A 41 -2.05 6.63 -7.51
CA SER A 41 -2.60 6.77 -8.86
C SER A 41 -1.54 6.96 -9.95
N ARG A 42 -0.44 7.66 -9.66
CA ARG A 42 0.54 8.07 -10.69
C ARG A 42 1.79 7.20 -10.74
N ILE A 43 2.12 6.52 -9.64
CA ILE A 43 3.37 5.75 -9.54
C ILE A 43 3.03 4.28 -9.33
N LEU A 44 2.35 3.95 -8.22
CA LEU A 44 2.14 2.56 -7.85
C LEU A 44 1.19 1.85 -8.81
N ARG A 45 0.03 2.44 -9.13
CA ARG A 45 -0.96 1.82 -10.01
C ARG A 45 -0.41 1.55 -11.42
N PRO A 46 0.19 2.51 -12.15
CA PRO A 46 0.73 2.21 -13.48
C PRO A 46 2.00 1.35 -13.40
N GLY A 47 2.87 1.56 -12.41
CA GLY A 47 4.08 0.77 -12.22
C GLY A 47 3.77 -0.70 -11.94
N LEU A 48 2.92 -0.97 -10.94
CA LEU A 48 2.45 -2.33 -10.65
C LEU A 48 1.57 -2.87 -11.78
N GLY A 49 0.78 -2.02 -12.44
CA GLY A 49 -0.02 -2.41 -13.60
C GLY A 49 0.82 -3.01 -14.73
N SER A 50 2.10 -2.62 -14.86
CA SER A 50 3.01 -3.17 -15.88
C SER A 50 3.52 -4.60 -15.60
N VAL A 51 3.34 -5.08 -14.37
CA VAL A 51 3.77 -6.42 -13.91
C VAL A 51 2.62 -7.30 -13.42
N LEU A 52 1.50 -6.72 -13.00
CA LEU A 52 0.35 -7.48 -12.49
C LEU A 52 -0.34 -8.30 -13.59
N PRO A 53 -0.73 -9.57 -13.32
CA PRO A 53 -1.21 -10.49 -14.33
C PRO A 53 -2.38 -10.01 -15.19
N GLU A 54 -3.34 -9.30 -14.57
CA GLU A 54 -4.58 -8.84 -15.20
C GLU A 54 -4.43 -7.49 -15.91
N LEU A 55 -3.39 -6.72 -15.57
CA LEU A 55 -3.24 -5.32 -15.99
C LEU A 55 -2.09 -5.13 -16.98
N SER A 56 -1.16 -6.08 -17.05
CA SER A 56 0.03 -5.96 -17.88
C SER A 56 -0.23 -6.23 -19.35
N PRO A 57 0.45 -5.53 -20.27
CA PRO A 57 0.44 -5.86 -21.69
C PRO A 57 0.88 -7.32 -21.92
N PRO A 58 0.30 -8.02 -22.90
CA PRO A 58 0.75 -9.36 -23.27
C PRO A 58 2.23 -9.30 -23.71
N ASN A 59 3.01 -10.29 -23.29
CA ASN A 59 4.44 -10.45 -23.63
C ASN A 59 5.41 -9.39 -23.07
N SER A 60 5.00 -8.61 -22.06
CA SER A 60 5.88 -7.71 -21.29
C SER A 60 7.13 -8.45 -20.77
N SER A 61 8.33 -7.98 -21.15
CA SER A 61 9.61 -8.51 -20.63
C SER A 61 9.78 -8.23 -19.14
N LEU A 62 9.25 -7.11 -18.67
CA LEU A 62 9.25 -6.71 -17.27
C LEU A 62 8.40 -7.66 -16.43
N ARG A 63 7.18 -7.99 -16.89
CA ARG A 63 6.30 -8.97 -16.22
C ARG A 63 6.97 -10.33 -16.10
N ARG A 64 7.54 -10.86 -17.19
CA ARG A 64 8.24 -12.16 -17.16
C ARG A 64 9.39 -12.17 -16.15
N SER A 65 10.13 -11.06 -16.05
CA SER A 65 11.22 -10.93 -15.09
C SER A 65 10.70 -10.88 -13.65
N PHE A 66 9.59 -10.20 -13.43
CA PHE A 66 8.89 -10.16 -12.14
C PHE A 66 8.32 -11.52 -11.72
N ASP A 67 7.66 -12.23 -12.64
CA ASP A 67 7.11 -13.56 -12.40
C ASP A 67 8.23 -14.54 -12.02
N LYS A 68 9.40 -14.44 -12.68
CA LYS A 68 10.57 -15.24 -12.33
C LYS A 68 11.08 -14.90 -10.93
N LEU A 69 11.17 -13.62 -10.58
CA LEU A 69 11.57 -13.19 -9.24
C LEU A 69 10.62 -13.74 -8.17
N ASP A 70 9.31 -13.64 -8.40
CA ASP A 70 8.29 -14.11 -7.46
C ASP A 70 8.37 -15.63 -7.23
N GLN A 71 8.63 -16.40 -8.30
CA GLN A 71 8.88 -17.84 -8.21
C GLN A 71 10.11 -18.18 -7.36
N GLU A 72 11.23 -17.47 -7.57
CA GLU A 72 12.46 -17.69 -6.80
C GLU A 72 12.30 -17.31 -5.33
N VAL A 73 11.63 -16.19 -5.04
CA VAL A 73 11.33 -15.76 -3.66
C VAL A 73 10.42 -16.78 -2.98
N THR A 74 9.38 -17.26 -3.66
CA THR A 74 8.46 -18.27 -3.13
C THR A 74 9.19 -19.58 -2.85
N SER A 75 10.04 -20.04 -3.79
CA SER A 75 10.89 -21.21 -3.61
C SER A 75 11.79 -21.05 -2.37
N TRP A 76 12.45 -19.92 -2.22
CA TRP A 76 13.30 -19.65 -1.06
C TRP A 76 12.53 -19.66 0.27
N ILE A 77 11.34 -19.05 0.33
CA ILE A 77 10.49 -19.06 1.53
C ILE A 77 10.08 -20.49 1.90
N GLN A 78 9.71 -21.30 0.92
CA GLN A 78 9.36 -22.72 1.11
C GLN A 78 10.56 -23.53 1.62
N HIS A 79 11.73 -23.36 0.99
CA HIS A 79 12.96 -24.03 1.40
C HIS A 79 13.42 -23.63 2.81
N ALA A 80 13.30 -22.36 3.17
CA ALA A 80 13.67 -21.85 4.47
C ALA A 80 12.70 -22.25 5.60
N LYS A 81 11.59 -22.96 5.27
CA LYS A 81 10.49 -23.28 6.20
C LYS A 81 9.99 -22.05 6.95
N LEU A 82 10.05 -20.88 6.31
CA LEU A 82 9.58 -19.61 6.89
C LEU A 82 8.05 -19.45 6.80
N ALA A 83 7.35 -20.49 6.34
CA ALA A 83 5.91 -20.60 6.47
C ALA A 83 5.57 -21.13 7.87
N ALA A 84 5.19 -20.20 8.76
CA ALA A 84 4.44 -20.49 9.98
C ALA A 84 2.94 -20.39 9.70
#